data_AF-A0A180FPN7-F1
#
_entry.id   AF-A0A180FPN7-F1
#
_cell.length_a   1.000
_cell.length_b   1.000
_cell.length_c   1.000
_cell.angle_alpha   90.00
_cell.angle_beta   90.00
_cell.angle_gamma   90.00
#
_symmetry.space_group_name_H-M   'P 1'
#
loop_
_entity.id
_entity.type
_entity.pdbx_description
1 polymer ?
#
loop_
_entity_poly.entity_id
_entity_poly.type
_entity_poly.pdbx_seq_one_letter_code
_entity_poly.pdbx_strand_id
1 'polypeptide(L)' 'MEKGYIRINGIEGKSPSVEAQLVNNTVWLTKNEIARLFNVFVQTVGNNLRSIFKNKLL' A
#
# COMPACT_ATOMS: atom_id res chain seq x y z
N MET A 1 5.21 -14.56 -10.16
CA MET A 1 5.28 -14.59 -8.68
C MET A 1 3.88 -14.41 -8.15
N GLU A 2 3.46 -15.32 -7.28
CA GLU A 2 2.27 -15.16 -6.47
C GLU A 2 2.45 -13.96 -5.53
N LYS A 3 1.40 -13.16 -5.31
CA LYS A 3 1.47 -11.89 -4.55
C LYS A 3 0.37 -11.85 -3.50
N GLY A 4 0.77 -11.61 -2.25
CA GLY A 4 -0.17 -11.25 -1.20
C GLY A 4 -0.76 -9.87 -1.44
N TYR A 5 -1.90 -9.58 -0.83
CA TYR A 5 -2.62 -8.31 -0.98
C TYR A 5 -3.28 -7.87 0.32
N ILE A 6 -3.61 -6.58 0.37
CA ILE A 6 -4.54 -6.00 1.34
C ILE A 6 -5.64 -5.28 0.56
N ARG A 7 -6.91 -5.56 0.88
CA ARG A 7 -8.09 -4.89 0.31
C ARG A 7 -8.87 -4.22 1.43
N ILE A 8 -9.22 -2.96 1.22
CA ILE A 8 -10.09 -2.20 2.11
C ILE A 8 -11.44 -2.08 1.41
N ASN A 9 -12.45 -2.70 2.00
CA ASN A 9 -13.82 -2.74 1.48
C ASN A 9 -14.72 -1.76 2.27
N GLY A 10 -15.85 -1.37 1.68
CA GLY A 10 -16.91 -0.66 2.41
C GLY A 10 -16.73 0.84 2.60
N ILE A 11 -16.08 1.53 1.66
CA ILE A 11 -15.67 2.95 1.81
C ILE A 11 -16.84 3.93 1.56
N GLU A 12 -18.00 3.42 1.13
CA GLU A 12 -19.23 4.20 0.90
C GLU A 12 -20.31 3.84 1.94
N GLY A 13 -20.23 4.43 3.13
CA GLY A 13 -21.31 4.41 4.13
C GLY A 13 -21.57 3.08 4.85
N LYS A 14 -20.72 2.06 4.67
CA LYS A 14 -20.73 0.82 5.45
C LYS A 14 -19.56 0.80 6.42
N SER A 15 -19.64 -0.05 7.45
CA SER A 15 -18.48 -0.30 8.33
C SER A 15 -17.31 -0.81 7.48
N PRO A 16 -16.15 -0.13 7.50
CA PRO A 16 -15.01 -0.54 6.70
C PRO A 16 -14.52 -1.92 7.16
N SER A 17 -14.13 -2.77 6.21
CA SER A 17 -13.52 -4.08 6.51
C SER A 17 -12.21 -4.23 5.76
N VAL A 18 -11.24 -4.91 6.38
CA VAL A 18 -9.93 -5.18 5.78
C VAL A 18 -9.79 -6.68 5.52
N GLU A 19 -9.45 -7.04 4.29
CA GLU A 19 -9.09 -8.40 3.88
C GLU A 19 -7.61 -8.42 3.54
N ALA A 20 -6.86 -9.40 4.05
CA ALA A 20 -5.44 -9.55 3.76
C ALA A 20 -5.11 -11.01 3.48
N GLN A 21 -4.36 -11.24 2.39
CA GLN A 21 -3.74 -12.52 2.09
C GLN A 21 -2.23 -12.32 2.06
N LEU A 22 -1.51 -13.05 2.91
CA LEU A 22 -0.06 -13.07 2.90
C LEU A 22 0.43 -14.13 1.91
N VAL A 23 1.45 -13.78 1.13
CA VAL A 23 2.24 -14.75 0.34
C VAL A 23 3.69 -14.54 0.73
N ASN A 24 4.35 -15.60 1.21
CA ASN A 24 5.70 -15.54 1.77
C ASN A 24 5.85 -14.47 2.87
N ASN A 25 4.85 -14.31 3.74
CA ASN A 25 4.79 -13.27 4.77
C ASN A 25 4.88 -11.83 4.21
N THR A 26 4.59 -11.63 2.92
CA THR A 26 4.58 -10.32 2.27
C THR A 26 3.21 -9.99 1.68
N VAL A 27 2.94 -8.69 1.58
CA VAL A 27 1.84 -8.13 0.81
C VAL A 27 2.39 -7.15 -0.22
N TRP A 28 1.68 -7.02 -1.34
CA TRP A 28 2.00 -6.06 -2.37
C TRP A 28 0.95 -4.95 -2.35
N LEU A 29 1.43 -3.71 -2.39
CA LEU A 29 0.62 -2.51 -2.52
C LEU A 29 1.20 -1.63 -3.62
N THR A 30 0.33 -1.08 -4.45
CA THR A 30 0.68 -0.05 -5.42
C THR A 30 0.91 1.28 -4.70
N LYS A 31 1.66 2.20 -5.33
CA LYS A 31 1.81 3.57 -4.81
C LYS A 31 0.48 4.29 -4.62
N ASN A 32 -0.56 3.92 -5.38
CA ASN A 32 -1.90 4.49 -5.29
C ASN A 32 -2.63 3.98 -4.04
N GLU A 33 -2.52 2.68 -3.74
CA GLU A 33 -3.10 2.10 -2.52
C GLU A 33 -2.42 2.64 -1.27
N ILE A 34 -1.09 2.80 -1.29
CA ILE A 34 -0.33 3.44 -0.21
C ILE A 34 -0.81 4.88 -0.02
N ALA A 35 -0.93 5.66 -1.10
CA ALA A 35 -1.39 7.04 -1.05
C ALA A 35 -2.80 7.15 -0.47
N ARG A 36 -3.72 6.25 -0.87
CA ARG A 36 -5.07 6.16 -0.33
C ARG A 36 -5.07 5.83 1.16
N LEU A 37 -4.25 4.87 1.60
CA LEU A 37 -4.17 4.43 3.00
C LEU A 37 -3.64 5.52 3.92
N PHE A 38 -2.60 6.24 3.49
CA PHE A 38 -2.00 7.34 4.26
C PHE A 38 -2.66 8.71 4.04
N ASN A 39 -3.68 8.78 3.18
CA ASN A 39 -4.36 10.02 2.78
C ASN A 39 -3.37 11.11 2.32
N VAL A 40 -2.45 10.77 1.42
CA VAL A 40 -1.46 11.67 0.84
C VAL A 40 -1.49 11.63 -0.69
N PHE A 41 -0.86 12.60 -1.35
CA PHE A 41 -0.70 12.55 -2.79
C PHE A 41 0.18 11.37 -3.23
N VAL A 42 -0.18 10.74 -4.35
CA VAL A 42 0.62 9.67 -4.98
C VAL A 42 2.06 10.12 -5.26
N GLN A 43 2.25 11.42 -5.57
CA GLN A 43 3.57 12.00 -5.79
C GLN A 43 4.42 12.02 -4.51
N THR A 44 3.81 12.27 -3.34
CA THR A 44 4.48 12.18 -2.03
C THR A 44 5.03 10.77 -1.80
N VAL A 45 4.23 9.74 -2.09
CA VAL A 45 4.69 8.33 -1.99
C VAL A 45 5.85 8.07 -2.94
N GLY A 46 5.75 8.49 -4.20
CA GLY A 46 6.81 8.32 -5.20
C GLY A 46 8.13 8.99 -4.81
N ASN A 47 8.07 10.20 -4.24
CA ASN A 47 9.25 10.94 -3.78
C ASN A 47 9.93 10.22 -2.60
N ASN A 48 9.15 9.72 -1.65
CA ASN A 48 9.68 8.96 -0.50
C ASN A 48 10.30 7.63 -0.93
N LEU A 49 9.64 6.86 -1.78
CA LEU A 49 10.20 5.62 -2.33
C LEU A 49 11.54 5.87 -3.04
N ARG A 50 11.62 6.92 -3.87
CA ARG A 50 12.86 7.31 -4.54
C ARG A 50 13.98 7.65 -3.54
N SER A 51 13.66 8.37 -2.46
CA SER A 51 14.61 8.71 -1.40
C SER A 51 15.12 7.46 -0.68
N ILE A 52 14.23 6.53 -0.33
CA ILE A 52 14.57 5.25 0.34
C ILE A 52 15.58 4.45 -0.51
N PHE A 53 15.29 4.27 -1.81
CA PHE A 53 16.19 3.55 -2.71
C PHE A 53 17.51 4.29 -2.93
N LYS A 54 17.48 5.63 -3.09
CA LYS A 54 18.70 6.45 -3.25
C LYS A 54 19.63 6.31 -2.04
N ASN A 55 19.06 6.28 -0.85
CA ASN A 55 19.80 6.21 0.41
C ASN A 55 20.09 4.77 0.88
N LYS A 56 19.70 3.74 0.08
CA LYS A 56 19.89 2.31 0.41
C LYS A 56 19.37 1.95 1.81
N LEU A 57 18.17 2.44 2.15
CA LEU A 57 17.53 2.21 3.45
C LEU A 57 16.73 0.88 3.51
N LEU A 58 16.82 0.06 2.46
CA LEU A 58 16.20 -1.26 2.32
C LEU A 58 17.26 -2.27 1.89
#